data_AF-A0A7J9I2V4-F1
#
_entry.id   AF-A0A7J9I2V4-F1
#
_cell.length_a   1.000
_cell.length_b   1.000
_cell.length_c   1.000
_cell.angle_alpha   90.00
_cell.angle_beta   90.00
_cell.angle_gamma   90.00
#
_symmetry.space_group_name_H-M   'P 1'
#
loop_
_entity.id
_entity.type
_entity.pdbx_description
1 polymer ?
#
loop_
_entity_poly.entity_id
_entity_poly.type
_entity_poly.pdbx_seq_one_letter_code
_entity_poly.pdbx_strand_id
1 'polypeptide(L)'
;MPSEFSRSIKFGNITYSLYSHSFLHFGQNVAHESLRASLVKGDFSPAADSLHKEMYLDPCTPKGYFPESSNLSLGSVAEKSKYISEFKARGNFSECRSAALTLLQKGKERCSYDHCYLGSVFMPKLRGKFLATENFFYTSKFFRLRQRAFLSDLIMAGKHFCEEDWSKLKKKHQSLNEEDLLRYCFSSAYIVALLHDSLEIALDDE
;
A
#
# COMPACT_ATOMS: atom_id res chain seq x y z
N MET A 1 -6.98 25.88 -8.11
CA MET A 1 -7.22 24.51 -8.60
C MET A 1 -7.39 24.61 -10.11
N PRO A 2 -6.60 23.86 -10.91
CA PRO A 2 -6.73 23.83 -12.36
C PRO A 2 -8.14 23.41 -12.79
N SER A 3 -8.62 23.94 -13.92
CA SER A 3 -10.01 23.74 -14.36
C SER A 3 -10.31 22.29 -14.72
N GLU A 4 -9.31 21.54 -15.19
CA GLU A 4 -9.39 20.12 -15.54
C GLU A 4 -9.66 19.21 -14.33
N PHE A 5 -9.32 19.65 -13.11
CA PHE A 5 -9.60 18.93 -11.86
C PHE A 5 -10.76 19.52 -11.04
N SER A 6 -11.40 20.58 -11.56
CA SER A 6 -12.51 21.26 -10.89
C SER A 6 -13.85 20.83 -11.49
N ARG A 7 -14.79 20.40 -10.64
CA ARG A 7 -16.18 20.13 -11.04
C ARG A 7 -17.13 20.97 -10.22
N SER A 8 -17.93 21.79 -10.91
CA SER A 8 -19.00 22.57 -10.27
C SER A 8 -20.28 21.76 -10.24
N ILE A 9 -20.83 21.51 -9.05
CA ILE A 9 -22.11 20.82 -8.85
C ILE A 9 -23.05 21.74 -8.08
N LYS A 10 -24.28 21.89 -8.56
CA LYS A 10 -25.34 22.61 -7.83
C LYS A 10 -26.22 21.60 -7.11
N PHE A 11 -26.36 21.75 -5.80
CA PHE A 11 -27.25 20.93 -4.99
C PHE A 11 -28.14 21.85 -4.15
N GLY A 12 -29.44 21.83 -4.43
CA GLY A 12 -30.38 22.85 -3.96
C GLY A 12 -29.97 24.25 -4.42
N ASN A 13 -29.78 25.16 -3.47
CA ASN A 13 -29.38 26.54 -3.73
C ASN A 13 -27.86 26.79 -3.56
N ILE A 14 -27.07 25.74 -3.34
CA ILE A 14 -25.63 25.84 -3.10
C ILE A 14 -24.88 25.30 -4.31
N THR A 15 -23.88 26.06 -4.78
CA THR A 15 -22.92 25.62 -5.81
C THR A 15 -21.63 25.19 -5.12
N TYR A 16 -21.25 23.93 -5.31
CA TYR A 16 -20.01 23.34 -4.81
C TYR A 16 -18.98 23.27 -5.93
N SER A 17 -17.75 23.71 -5.65
CA SER A 17 -16.59 23.41 -6.49
C SER A 17 -15.83 22.25 -5.87
N LEU A 18 -15.84 21.11 -6.55
CA LEU A 18 -15.30 19.84 -6.05
C LEU A 18 -14.03 19.46 -6.81
N TYR A 19 -13.05 18.96 -6.06
CA TYR A 19 -11.94 18.20 -6.61
C TYR A 19 -12.32 16.72 -6.67
N SER A 20 -12.04 16.06 -7.78
CA SER A 20 -12.18 14.60 -7.90
C SER A 20 -11.19 14.05 -8.91
N HIS A 21 -10.49 12.99 -8.52
CA HIS A 21 -9.54 12.30 -9.38
C HIS A 21 -9.47 10.81 -9.03
N SER A 22 -9.23 9.97 -10.04
CA SER A 22 -9.00 8.54 -9.87
C SER A 22 -7.56 8.20 -10.23
N PHE A 23 -6.78 7.79 -9.24
CA PHE A 23 -5.38 7.40 -9.43
C PHE A 23 -5.32 5.93 -9.86
N LEU A 24 -5.43 5.69 -11.17
CA LEU A 24 -5.39 4.33 -11.72
C LEU A 24 -4.08 3.64 -11.34
N HIS A 25 -4.15 2.33 -11.05
CA HIS A 25 -3.05 1.47 -10.56
C HIS A 25 -2.63 1.68 -9.10
N PHE A 26 -3.19 2.67 -8.40
CA PHE A 26 -2.97 2.90 -6.96
C PHE A 26 -4.03 2.19 -6.10
N GLY A 27 -4.91 1.39 -6.71
CA GLY A 27 -5.77 0.47 -5.96
C GLY A 27 -4.91 -0.57 -5.25
N GLN A 28 -5.23 -0.86 -3.99
CA GLN A 28 -4.42 -1.70 -3.09
C GLN A 28 -3.95 -3.03 -3.73
N ASN A 29 -4.82 -3.74 -4.45
CA ASN A 29 -4.45 -5.01 -5.10
C ASN A 29 -3.39 -4.81 -6.19
N VAL A 30 -3.63 -3.86 -7.10
CA VAL A 30 -2.71 -3.55 -8.21
C VAL A 30 -1.39 -2.97 -7.68
N ALA A 31 -1.44 -2.16 -6.62
CA ALA A 31 -0.26 -1.63 -5.96
C ALA A 31 0.59 -2.75 -5.32
N HIS A 32 -0.05 -3.73 -4.68
CA HIS A 32 0.65 -4.88 -4.09
C HIS A 32 1.29 -5.77 -5.17
N GLU A 33 0.57 -6.05 -6.26
CA GLU A 33 1.12 -6.78 -7.41
C GLU A 33 2.30 -6.03 -8.04
N SER A 34 2.19 -4.71 -8.17
CA SER A 34 3.27 -3.86 -8.68
C SER A 34 4.49 -3.88 -7.76
N LEU A 35 4.30 -3.89 -6.44
CA LEU A 35 5.38 -4.04 -5.46
C LEU A 35 6.12 -5.36 -5.68
N ARG A 36 5.38 -6.47 -5.73
CA ARG A 36 5.96 -7.81 -5.91
C ARG A 36 6.71 -7.92 -7.24
N ALA A 37 6.15 -7.36 -8.32
CA ALA A 37 6.81 -7.34 -9.61
C ALA A 37 8.11 -6.51 -9.60
N SER A 38 8.14 -5.36 -8.94
CA SER A 38 9.36 -4.54 -8.83
C SER A 38 10.42 -5.17 -7.89
N LEU A 39 10.01 -5.94 -6.87
CA LEU A 39 10.96 -6.75 -6.10
C LEU A 39 11.68 -7.77 -6.98
N VAL A 40 10.97 -8.48 -7.87
CA VAL A 40 11.58 -9.46 -8.81
C VAL A 40 12.53 -8.82 -9.80
N LYS A 41 12.25 -7.59 -10.21
CA LYS A 41 13.08 -6.87 -11.18
C LYS A 41 14.37 -6.30 -10.57
N GLY A 42 14.50 -6.31 -9.24
CA GLY A 42 15.66 -5.75 -8.54
C GLY A 42 15.62 -4.23 -8.44
N ASP A 43 14.47 -3.59 -8.71
CA ASP A 43 14.32 -2.13 -8.72
C ASP A 43 14.54 -1.50 -7.32
N PHE A 44 14.61 -2.32 -6.27
CA PHE A 44 14.75 -1.89 -4.86
C PHE A 44 16.08 -2.33 -4.20
N SER A 45 17.00 -2.96 -4.93
CA SER A 45 18.31 -3.35 -4.38
C SER A 45 19.28 -2.15 -4.42
N PRO A 46 19.91 -1.77 -3.29
CA PRO A 46 21.03 -0.83 -3.32
C PRO A 46 22.28 -1.54 -3.83
N ALA A 47 22.83 -1.04 -4.93
CA ALA A 47 24.16 -1.30 -5.50
C ALA A 47 24.64 -2.77 -5.57
N ALA A 48 24.77 -3.24 -6.82
CA ALA A 48 25.42 -4.50 -7.18
C ALA A 48 26.87 -4.56 -6.65
N ASP A 49 27.09 -5.40 -5.64
CA ASP A 49 28.39 -5.99 -5.35
C ASP A 49 28.23 -7.21 -4.43
N SER A 50 27.87 -8.37 -5.01
CA SER A 50 28.30 -9.68 -4.50
C SER A 50 27.78 -10.82 -5.36
N LEU A 51 28.66 -11.81 -5.57
CA LEU A 51 28.48 -13.09 -6.29
C LEU A 51 27.47 -14.07 -5.63
N HIS A 52 26.49 -13.56 -4.88
CA HIS A 52 25.47 -14.38 -4.22
C HIS A 52 24.12 -14.19 -4.91
N LYS A 53 23.46 -15.31 -5.22
CA LYS A 53 22.09 -15.38 -5.73
C LYS A 53 21.20 -14.39 -4.96
N GLU A 54 20.81 -13.28 -5.58
CA GLU A 54 20.04 -12.21 -4.94
C GLU A 54 18.71 -12.80 -4.44
N MET A 55 18.59 -12.94 -3.12
CA MET A 55 17.38 -13.42 -2.48
C MET A 55 16.42 -12.23 -2.35
N TYR A 56 15.24 -12.31 -2.94
CA TYR A 56 14.22 -11.27 -2.88
C TYR A 56 13.58 -11.26 -1.49
N LEU A 57 13.87 -10.23 -0.71
CA LEU A 57 13.25 -10.04 0.60
C LEU A 57 11.94 -9.27 0.43
N ASP A 58 10.82 -9.92 0.76
CA ASP A 58 9.52 -9.26 0.78
C ASP A 58 9.18 -8.79 2.21
N PRO A 59 9.23 -7.47 2.48
CA PRO A 59 8.88 -6.95 3.79
C PRO A 59 7.35 -6.91 4.02
N CYS A 60 6.55 -7.01 2.96
CA CYS A 60 5.10 -6.86 3.00
C CYS A 60 4.33 -8.16 3.19
N THR A 61 5.02 -9.30 3.17
CA THR A 61 4.45 -10.62 3.48
C THR A 61 4.99 -11.14 4.81
N PRO A 62 4.14 -11.61 5.74
CA PRO A 62 4.58 -12.11 7.04
C PRO A 62 5.60 -13.24 6.95
N LYS A 63 6.58 -13.24 7.85
CA LYS A 63 7.67 -14.22 7.86
C LYS A 63 7.15 -15.66 7.94
N GLY A 64 7.85 -16.56 7.24
CA GLY A 64 7.50 -17.99 7.20
C GLY A 64 6.37 -18.35 6.23
N TYR A 65 5.86 -17.38 5.46
CA TYR A 65 5.03 -17.68 4.29
C TYR A 65 5.89 -18.19 3.12
N PHE A 66 5.40 -19.21 2.43
CA PHE A 66 6.01 -19.76 1.22
C PHE A 66 5.00 -19.67 0.07
N PRO A 67 5.31 -18.96 -1.02
CA PRO A 67 4.39 -18.79 -2.12
C PRO A 67 4.24 -20.10 -2.91
N GLU A 68 3.00 -20.53 -3.09
CA GLU A 68 2.66 -21.60 -4.03
C GLU A 68 2.54 -21.05 -5.46
N SER A 69 2.87 -21.88 -6.45
CA SER A 69 2.93 -21.48 -7.87
C SER A 69 1.61 -20.98 -8.45
N SER A 70 0.48 -21.40 -7.87
CA SER A 70 -0.88 -21.00 -8.26
C SER A 70 -1.24 -19.56 -7.90
N ASN A 71 -0.59 -18.96 -6.90
CA ASN A 71 -1.05 -17.71 -6.28
C ASN A 71 -0.35 -16.46 -6.83
N LEU A 72 0.41 -16.61 -7.92
CA LEU A 72 1.23 -15.55 -8.52
C LEU A 72 0.66 -15.10 -9.86
N SER A 73 0.06 -13.92 -9.89
CA SER A 73 -0.30 -13.17 -11.11
C SER A 73 0.91 -12.46 -11.73
N LEU A 74 2.07 -13.10 -11.75
CA LEU A 74 3.27 -12.57 -12.44
C LEU A 74 3.23 -12.92 -13.93
N GLY A 75 3.78 -12.03 -14.77
CA GLY A 75 3.62 -12.09 -16.23
C GLY A 75 4.09 -13.40 -16.86
N SER A 76 5.39 -13.68 -16.81
CA SER A 76 5.98 -14.87 -17.45
C SER A 76 6.18 -16.04 -16.47
N VAL A 77 6.17 -17.27 -17.00
CA VAL A 77 6.49 -18.50 -16.25
C VAL A 77 7.89 -18.42 -15.63
N ALA A 78 8.84 -17.78 -16.33
CA ALA A 78 10.20 -17.56 -15.85
C ALA A 78 10.27 -16.58 -14.66
N GLU A 79 9.48 -15.50 -14.69
CA GLU A 79 9.38 -14.58 -13.54
C GLU A 79 8.72 -15.25 -12.33
N LYS A 80 7.69 -16.09 -12.55
CA LYS A 80 7.07 -16.87 -11.48
C LYS A 80 8.03 -17.87 -10.85
N SER A 81 8.77 -18.64 -11.65
CA SER A 81 9.73 -19.62 -11.14
C SER A 81 10.89 -18.95 -10.41
N LYS A 82 11.39 -17.83 -10.95
CA LYS A 82 12.41 -17.00 -10.29
C LYS A 82 11.92 -16.50 -8.93
N TYR A 83 10.75 -15.88 -8.88
CA TYR A 83 10.14 -15.42 -7.63
C TYR A 83 10.04 -16.55 -6.61
N ILE A 84 9.42 -17.69 -6.96
CA ILE A 84 9.26 -18.81 -6.02
C ILE A 84 10.61 -19.31 -5.48
N SER A 85 11.64 -19.37 -6.32
CA SER A 85 12.95 -19.92 -5.96
C SER A 85 13.85 -18.97 -5.15
N GLU A 86 13.59 -17.67 -5.21
CA GLU A 86 14.42 -16.61 -4.62
C GLU A 86 13.67 -15.76 -3.59
N PHE A 87 12.35 -15.97 -3.42
CA PHE A 87 11.51 -15.22 -2.51
C PHE A 87 11.73 -15.62 -1.04
N LYS A 88 11.82 -14.61 -0.18
CA LYS A 88 11.80 -14.74 1.26
C LYS A 88 10.81 -13.75 1.86
N ALA A 89 9.71 -14.26 2.42
CA ALA A 89 8.86 -13.44 3.26
C ALA A 89 9.61 -13.06 4.54
N ARG A 90 9.75 -11.75 4.78
CA ARG A 90 10.48 -11.21 5.93
C ARG A 90 9.55 -10.57 6.96
N GLY A 91 8.45 -9.98 6.53
CA GLY A 91 7.48 -9.34 7.42
C GLY A 91 8.11 -8.20 8.24
N ASN A 92 8.25 -7.02 7.63
CA ASN A 92 8.76 -5.81 8.26
C ASN A 92 7.88 -4.62 7.86
N PHE A 93 7.08 -4.13 8.80
CA PHE A 93 6.11 -3.07 8.51
C PHE A 93 6.78 -1.78 8.02
N SER A 94 7.90 -1.38 8.64
CA SER A 94 8.60 -0.15 8.28
C SER A 94 9.18 -0.23 6.87
N GLU A 95 9.82 -1.34 6.51
CA GLU A 95 10.33 -1.56 5.14
C GLU A 95 9.19 -1.65 4.13
N CYS A 96 8.08 -2.31 4.49
CA CYS A 96 6.90 -2.40 3.62
C CYS A 96 6.27 -1.02 3.37
N ARG A 97 6.17 -0.18 4.41
CA ARG A 97 5.69 1.20 4.31
C ARG A 97 6.59 2.05 3.42
N SER A 98 7.90 1.93 3.56
CA SER A 98 8.85 2.60 2.67
C SER A 98 8.71 2.15 1.21
N ALA A 99 8.57 0.84 0.96
CA ALA A 99 8.37 0.32 -0.38
C ALA A 99 7.04 0.78 -1.00
N ALA A 100 5.97 0.81 -0.20
CA ALA A 100 4.68 1.38 -0.58
C ALA A 100 4.78 2.87 -0.94
N LEU A 101 5.52 3.66 -0.16
CA LEU A 101 5.75 5.07 -0.43
C LEU A 101 6.47 5.29 -1.76
N THR A 102 7.50 4.50 -2.07
CA THR A 102 8.21 4.58 -3.35
C THR A 102 7.26 4.33 -4.54
N LEU A 103 6.32 3.38 -4.40
CA LEU A 103 5.29 3.15 -5.42
C LEU A 103 4.36 4.35 -5.58
N LEU A 104 3.94 4.97 -4.46
CA LEU A 104 3.05 6.13 -4.47
C LEU A 104 3.71 7.38 -5.09
N GLN A 105 5.03 7.49 -4.98
CA GLN A 105 5.82 8.58 -5.53
C GLN A 105 6.26 8.36 -6.98
N LYS A 106 6.03 7.18 -7.55
CA LYS A 106 6.44 6.85 -8.92
C LYS A 106 5.80 7.82 -9.92
N GLY A 107 6.63 8.44 -10.76
CA GLY A 107 6.19 9.42 -11.76
C GLY A 107 6.14 10.85 -11.25
N LYS A 108 6.41 11.11 -9.95
CA LYS A 108 6.38 12.45 -9.37
C LYS A 108 7.35 13.44 -10.03
N GLU A 109 8.43 12.94 -10.64
CA GLU A 109 9.37 13.73 -11.43
C GLU A 109 8.74 14.42 -12.65
N ARG A 110 7.55 13.96 -13.08
CA ARG A 110 6.79 14.51 -14.22
C ARG A 110 5.68 15.45 -13.78
N CYS A 111 5.61 15.80 -12.50
CA CYS A 111 4.62 16.74 -11.98
C CYS A 111 4.86 18.13 -12.57
N SER A 112 3.87 18.66 -13.30
CA SER A 112 3.92 20.02 -13.89
C SER A 112 3.30 21.10 -12.99
N TYR A 113 2.92 20.76 -11.75
CA TYR A 113 2.26 21.65 -10.81
C TYR A 113 3.17 21.92 -9.60
N ASP A 114 2.92 23.00 -8.86
CA ASP A 114 3.72 23.36 -7.68
C ASP A 114 3.82 22.21 -6.67
N HIS A 115 2.75 21.42 -6.51
CA HIS A 115 2.71 20.29 -5.60
C HIS A 115 1.89 19.12 -6.20
N CYS A 116 2.51 17.94 -6.29
CA CYS A 116 1.83 16.65 -6.49
C CYS A 116 2.12 15.74 -5.30
N TYR A 117 1.07 15.32 -4.59
CA TYR A 117 1.20 14.40 -3.46
C TYR A 117 1.36 12.94 -3.92
N LEU A 118 0.76 12.60 -5.07
CA LEU A 118 0.74 11.24 -5.63
C LEU A 118 1.08 11.28 -7.12
N GLY A 119 2.12 10.54 -7.52
CA GLY A 119 2.63 10.55 -8.89
C GLY A 119 2.77 11.97 -9.46
N SER A 120 2.35 12.17 -10.71
CA SER A 120 2.47 13.44 -11.44
C SER A 120 1.18 14.28 -11.48
N VAL A 121 0.16 13.93 -10.71
CA VAL A 121 -1.18 14.55 -10.83
C VAL A 121 -1.39 15.63 -9.77
N PHE A 122 -1.96 16.76 -10.19
CA PHE A 122 -2.35 17.83 -9.28
C PHE A 122 -3.32 17.31 -8.21
N MET A 123 -3.06 17.70 -6.97
CA MET A 123 -4.00 17.47 -5.87
C MET A 123 -3.94 18.67 -4.91
N PRO A 124 -5.08 19.29 -4.56
CA PRO A 124 -5.09 20.41 -3.64
C PRO A 124 -4.75 19.93 -2.22
N LYS A 125 -4.26 20.86 -1.37
CA LYS A 125 -4.11 20.59 0.06
C LYS A 125 -5.44 20.15 0.65
N LEU A 126 -5.43 19.04 1.40
CA LEU A 126 -6.61 18.50 2.06
C LEU A 126 -7.20 19.48 3.07
N ARG A 127 -8.53 19.57 3.13
CA ARG A 127 -9.27 20.45 4.04
C ARG A 127 -10.57 19.78 4.48
N GLY A 128 -10.90 19.90 5.75
CA GLY A 128 -12.14 19.39 6.32
C GLY A 128 -12.05 17.93 6.76
N LYS A 129 -13.22 17.32 7.00
CA LYS A 129 -13.34 15.93 7.49
C LYS A 129 -13.59 15.00 6.32
N PHE A 130 -12.90 13.85 6.33
CA PHE A 130 -13.00 12.85 5.28
C PHE A 130 -13.69 11.59 5.81
N LEU A 131 -14.42 10.92 4.92
CA LEU A 131 -14.93 9.58 5.14
C LEU A 131 -14.16 8.63 4.23
N ALA A 132 -13.39 7.71 4.82
CA ALA A 132 -12.69 6.67 4.11
C ALA A 132 -13.53 5.37 4.09
N THR A 133 -13.80 4.85 2.90
CA THR A 133 -14.64 3.65 2.68
C THR A 133 -13.82 2.49 2.11
N GLU A 134 -14.49 1.37 1.79
CA GLU A 134 -13.88 0.20 1.15
C GLU A 134 -12.65 -0.32 1.91
N ASN A 135 -11.52 -0.53 1.23
CA ASN A 135 -10.33 -1.16 1.82
C ASN A 135 -9.77 -0.39 3.02
N PHE A 136 -10.00 0.92 3.14
CA PHE A 136 -9.66 1.67 4.36
C PHE A 136 -10.49 1.17 5.55
N PHE A 137 -11.79 1.01 5.35
CA PHE A 137 -12.71 0.51 6.36
C PHE A 137 -12.46 -0.97 6.68
N TYR A 138 -12.36 -1.84 5.67
CA TYR A 138 -12.17 -3.28 5.90
C TYR A 138 -10.83 -3.61 6.55
N THR A 139 -9.75 -2.90 6.18
CA THR A 139 -8.44 -3.05 6.86
C THR A 139 -8.53 -2.64 8.33
N SER A 140 -9.13 -1.48 8.61
CA SER A 140 -9.31 -1.01 9.99
C SER A 140 -10.19 -1.96 10.80
N LYS A 141 -11.27 -2.47 10.20
CA LYS A 141 -12.19 -3.44 10.82
C LYS A 141 -11.49 -4.76 11.13
N PHE A 142 -10.63 -5.26 10.24
CA PHE A 142 -9.83 -6.47 10.48
C PHE A 142 -8.97 -6.34 11.74
N PHE A 143 -8.29 -5.18 11.89
CA PHE A 143 -7.50 -4.87 13.07
C PHE A 143 -8.33 -4.45 14.29
N ARG A 144 -9.67 -4.48 14.19
CA ARG A 144 -10.61 -4.11 15.25
C ARG A 144 -10.39 -2.67 15.76
N LEU A 145 -9.96 -1.78 14.87
CA LEU A 145 -9.83 -0.37 15.16
C LEU A 145 -11.20 0.29 15.24
N ARG A 146 -11.35 1.27 16.12
CA ARG A 146 -12.57 2.10 16.20
C ARG A 146 -12.71 2.98 14.96
N GLN A 147 -13.93 3.47 14.70
CA GLN A 147 -14.23 4.26 13.49
C GLN A 147 -13.38 5.54 13.33
N ARG A 148 -12.93 6.12 14.44
CA ARG A 148 -12.01 7.29 14.49
C ARG A 148 -10.70 6.91 15.20
N ALA A 149 -10.14 5.77 14.83
CA ALA A 149 -8.81 5.38 15.29
C ALA A 149 -7.77 6.30 14.63
N PHE A 150 -6.66 6.52 15.33
CA PHE A 150 -5.55 7.29 14.80
C PHE A 150 -4.74 6.45 13.81
N LEU A 151 -3.97 7.09 12.93
CA LEU A 151 -3.06 6.35 12.05
C LEU A 151 -1.95 5.67 12.86
N SER A 152 -1.59 6.20 14.03
CA SER A 152 -0.70 5.54 14.99
C SER A 152 -1.24 4.18 15.47
N ASP A 153 -2.54 4.06 15.72
CA ASP A 153 -3.19 2.79 16.05
C ASP A 153 -3.04 1.76 14.92
N LEU A 154 -3.23 2.21 13.67
CA LEU A 154 -3.04 1.36 12.49
C LEU A 154 -1.58 0.96 12.30
N ILE A 155 -0.62 1.85 12.57
CA ILE A 155 0.81 1.54 12.57
C ILE A 155 1.11 0.44 13.59
N MET A 156 0.63 0.57 14.83
CA MET A 156 0.87 -0.43 15.86
C MET A 156 0.28 -1.80 15.48
N ALA A 157 -0.96 -1.81 15.00
CA ALA A 157 -1.63 -3.04 14.58
C ALA A 157 -0.94 -3.69 13.36
N GLY A 158 -0.59 -2.88 12.36
CA GLY A 158 0.14 -3.32 11.17
C GLY A 158 1.51 -3.88 11.50
N LYS A 159 2.26 -3.21 12.39
CA LYS A 159 3.57 -3.69 12.86
C LYS A 159 3.47 -5.05 13.54
N HIS A 160 2.56 -5.19 14.51
CA HIS A 160 2.34 -6.48 15.18
C HIS A 160 1.97 -7.57 14.16
N PHE A 161 1.15 -7.26 13.17
CA PHE A 161 0.71 -8.27 12.19
C PHE A 161 1.80 -8.66 11.21
N CYS A 162 2.51 -7.69 10.62
CA CYS A 162 3.58 -7.94 9.66
C CYS A 162 4.74 -8.73 10.26
N GLU A 163 5.10 -8.45 11.52
CA GLU A 163 6.26 -9.04 12.19
C GLU A 163 5.94 -10.36 12.93
N GLU A 164 4.72 -10.90 12.80
CA GLU A 164 4.31 -12.19 13.36
C GLU A 164 4.59 -13.36 12.41
N ASP A 165 4.77 -14.56 12.96
CA ASP A 165 4.94 -15.78 12.15
C ASP A 165 3.64 -16.15 11.42
N TRP A 166 3.75 -16.45 10.12
CA TRP A 166 2.64 -16.83 9.28
C TRP A 166 1.79 -17.98 9.85
N SER A 167 2.43 -18.99 10.44
CA SER A 167 1.75 -20.14 11.06
C SER A 167 0.83 -19.74 12.23
N LYS A 168 1.25 -18.76 13.04
CA LYS A 168 0.44 -18.21 14.14
C LYS A 168 -0.71 -17.35 13.61
N LEU A 169 -0.46 -16.55 12.58
CA LEU A 169 -1.50 -15.76 11.92
C LEU A 169 -2.60 -16.67 11.36
N LYS A 170 -2.25 -17.73 10.63
CA LYS A 170 -3.22 -18.73 10.16
C LYS A 170 -4.01 -19.37 11.30
N LYS A 171 -3.34 -19.75 12.39
CA LYS A 171 -4.00 -20.34 13.56
C LYS A 171 -4.96 -19.36 14.24
N LYS A 172 -4.64 -18.06 14.27
CA LYS A 172 -5.49 -17.02 14.88
C LYS A 172 -6.67 -16.63 13.98
N HIS A 173 -6.52 -16.74 12.66
CA HIS A 173 -7.48 -16.25 11.67
C HIS A 173 -8.01 -17.36 10.74
N GLN A 174 -8.37 -18.50 11.32
CA GLN A 174 -8.75 -19.72 10.57
C GLN A 174 -9.97 -19.56 9.66
N SER A 175 -10.84 -18.60 9.96
CA SER A 175 -12.06 -18.34 9.18
C SER A 175 -11.83 -17.47 7.94
N LEU A 176 -10.64 -16.86 7.80
CA LEU A 176 -10.29 -16.04 6.65
C LEU A 176 -9.59 -16.89 5.60
N ASN A 177 -9.89 -16.64 4.34
CA ASN A 177 -9.11 -17.23 3.27
C ASN A 177 -7.67 -16.69 3.31
N GLU A 178 -6.73 -17.52 2.86
CA GLU A 178 -5.30 -17.24 2.94
C GLU A 178 -4.90 -16.01 2.12
N GLU A 179 -5.46 -15.85 0.92
CA GLU A 179 -5.16 -14.72 0.04
C GLU A 179 -5.54 -13.37 0.66
N ASP A 180 -6.70 -13.29 1.31
CA ASP A 180 -7.14 -12.09 2.02
C ASP A 180 -6.29 -11.83 3.26
N LEU A 181 -5.91 -12.88 4.00
CA LEU A 181 -5.08 -12.74 5.18
C LEU A 181 -3.69 -12.17 4.82
N LEU A 182 -3.11 -12.62 3.70
CA LEU A 182 -1.82 -12.13 3.20
C LEU A 182 -1.84 -10.64 2.80
N ARG A 183 -3.01 -10.07 2.52
CA ARG A 183 -3.12 -8.66 2.10
C ARG A 183 -2.89 -7.71 3.27
N TYR A 184 -3.27 -8.06 4.49
CA TYR A 184 -3.37 -7.10 5.60
C TYR A 184 -2.04 -6.44 6.02
N CYS A 185 -0.90 -7.12 5.86
CA CYS A 185 0.39 -6.49 6.13
C CYS A 185 0.64 -5.34 5.14
N PHE A 186 0.64 -5.61 3.83
CA PHE A 186 0.71 -4.57 2.80
C PHE A 186 -0.40 -3.52 2.96
N SER A 187 -1.64 -3.93 3.22
CA SER A 187 -2.77 -3.02 3.36
C SER A 187 -2.56 -1.97 4.44
N SER A 188 -2.11 -2.39 5.63
CA SER A 188 -1.84 -1.47 6.73
C SER A 188 -0.70 -0.50 6.40
N ALA A 189 0.40 -1.00 5.85
CA ALA A 189 1.55 -0.18 5.47
C ALA A 189 1.21 0.81 4.35
N TYR A 190 0.48 0.35 3.34
CA TYR A 190 0.07 1.15 2.18
C TYR A 190 -0.89 2.28 2.56
N ILE A 191 -1.86 2.01 3.44
CA ILE A 191 -2.79 3.04 3.94
C ILE A 191 -2.03 4.14 4.68
N VAL A 192 -1.06 3.78 5.53
CA VAL A 192 -0.25 4.77 6.26
C VAL A 192 0.65 5.55 5.30
N ALA A 193 1.31 4.88 4.35
CA ALA A 193 2.13 5.53 3.33
C ALA A 193 1.31 6.50 2.46
N LEU A 194 0.07 6.15 2.15
CA LEU A 194 -0.84 6.99 1.38
C LEU A 194 -1.30 8.20 2.22
N LEU A 195 -1.89 7.96 3.39
CA LEU A 195 -2.56 9.01 4.15
C LEU A 195 -1.57 9.95 4.86
N HIS A 196 -0.55 9.40 5.52
CA HIS A 196 0.41 10.20 6.28
C HIS A 196 1.58 10.64 5.42
N ASP A 197 2.31 9.69 4.82
CA ASP A 197 3.58 10.01 4.16
C ASP A 197 3.40 10.74 2.82
N SER A 198 2.27 10.54 2.15
CA SER A 198 1.98 11.19 0.86
C SER A 198 1.00 12.34 1.00
N LEU A 199 -0.12 12.16 1.71
CA LEU A 199 -1.18 13.17 1.81
C LEU A 199 -1.07 14.08 3.05
N GLU A 200 -0.01 13.93 3.85
CA GLU A 200 0.33 14.78 5.00
C GLU A 200 -0.75 14.83 6.09
N ILE A 201 -1.58 13.79 6.22
CA ILE A 201 -2.52 13.67 7.34
C ILE A 201 -1.73 13.34 8.61
N ALA A 202 -1.95 14.07 9.70
CA ALA A 202 -1.26 13.83 10.97
C ALA A 202 -1.53 12.42 11.49
N LEU A 203 -0.56 11.83 12.20
CA LEU A 203 -0.73 10.49 12.76
C LEU A 203 -1.85 10.44 13.79
N ASP A 204 -1.90 11.48 14.62
CA ASP A 204 -2.86 11.69 15.68
C ASP A 204 -3.54 13.04 15.42
N ASP A 205 -4.63 13.01 14.66
CA ASP A 205 -5.47 14.19 14.34
C ASP A 205 -6.77 14.10 15.15
N GLU A 206 -7.03 15.10 16.02
CA GLU A 206 -8.20 15.14 16.92
C GLU A 206 -9.51 15.60 16.23
#